data_AF-A0A8F4FSR9-F1
#
_entry.id   AF-A0A8F4FSR9-F1
#
_cell.length_a   1.000
_cell.length_b   1.000
_cell.length_c   1.000
_cell.angle_alpha   90.00
_cell.angle_beta   90.00
_cell.angle_gamma   90.00
#
_symmetry.space_group_name_H-M   'P 1'
#
loop_
_entity.id
_entity.type
_entity.pdbx_description
1 polymer ?
#
loop_
_entity_poly.entity_id
_entity_poly.type
_entity_poly.pdbx_seq_one_letter_code
_entity_poly.pdbx_strand_id
1 'polypeptide(L)' 'MQCFVHGELGMVRELKPFLAQERQVPRELLSVSGYWRRGKDEDGFQVEKRNDPRD' A
#
# COMPACT_ATOMS: atom_id res chain seq x y z
N MET A 1 -18.79 -4.51 -2.73
CA MET A 1 -18.01 -3.24 -2.75
C MET A 1 -16.54 -3.62 -2.60
N GLN A 2 -15.64 -3.04 -3.40
CA GLN A 2 -14.19 -3.30 -3.35
C GLN A 2 -13.45 -2.00 -3.03
N CYS A 3 -12.37 -2.07 -2.25
CA CYS A 3 -11.56 -0.91 -1.87
C CYS A 3 -10.21 -0.98 -2.57
N PHE A 4 -9.96 -0.02 -3.46
CA PHE A 4 -8.68 0.15 -4.16
C PHE A 4 -7.99 1.41 -3.65
N VAL A 5 -6.80 1.27 -3.06
CA VAL A 5 -6.01 2.39 -2.53
C VAL A 5 -4.58 2.27 -3.00
N HIS A 6 -4.22 3.08 -3.99
CA HIS A 6 -2.91 3.08 -4.65
C HIS A 6 -2.36 4.50 -4.59
N GLY A 7 -1.10 4.67 -4.16
CA GLY A 7 -0.54 5.99 -3.91
C GLY A 7 0.85 5.94 -3.30
N GLU A 8 1.20 6.96 -2.51
CA GLU A 8 2.49 7.01 -1.83
C GLU A 8 2.61 5.88 -0.79
N LEU A 9 3.74 5.16 -0.79
CA LEU A 9 3.93 3.95 0.02
C LEU A 9 3.70 4.18 1.53
N GLY A 10 4.20 5.28 2.09
CA GLY A 10 3.97 5.62 3.50
C GLY A 10 2.48 5.80 3.80
N MET A 11 1.82 6.66 3.04
CA MET A 11 0.40 6.97 3.19
C MET A 11 -0.48 5.72 3.08
N VAL A 12 -0.30 4.89 2.06
CA VAL A 12 -1.14 3.69 1.88
C VAL A 12 -0.93 2.67 2.99
N ARG A 13 0.27 2.63 3.59
CA ARG A 13 0.57 1.73 4.71
C ARG A 13 -0.05 2.19 6.01
N GLU A 14 -0.22 3.50 6.21
CA GLU A 14 -0.99 4.06 7.33
C GLU A 14 -2.49 3.84 7.16
N LEU A 15 -3.01 3.89 5.93
CA LEU A 15 -4.42 3.66 5.62
C LEU A 15 -4.84 2.19 5.71
N LYS A 16 -3.95 1.24 5.42
CA LYS A 16 -4.23 -0.20 5.46
C LYS A 16 -4.82 -0.69 6.79
N PRO A 17 -4.24 -0.39 7.98
CA PRO A 17 -4.81 -0.82 9.26
C PRO A 17 -6.16 -0.15 9.54
N PHE A 18 -6.36 1.12 9.18
CA PHE A 18 -7.67 1.78 9.32
C PHE A 18 -8.76 1.04 8.55
N LEU A 19 -8.49 0.69 7.29
CA LEU A 19 -9.46 -0.03 6.44
C LEU A 19 -9.71 -1.46 6.93
N ALA A 20 -8.67 -2.15 7.39
CA ALA A 20 -8.77 -3.55 7.83
C ALA A 20 -9.38 -3.68 9.24
N GLN A 21 -9.04 -2.79 10.17
CA GLN A 21 -9.42 -2.92 11.59
C GLN A 21 -10.64 -2.09 11.93
N GLU A 22 -10.63 -0.80 11.61
CA GLU A 22 -11.74 0.10 11.97
C GLU A 22 -12.92 -0.06 11.03
N ARG A 23 -12.66 -0.18 9.73
CA ARG A 23 -13.69 -0.35 8.70
C ARG A 23 -14.01 -1.81 8.41
N GLN A 24 -13.27 -2.75 9.00
CA GLN A 24 -13.47 -4.20 8.89
C GLN A 24 -13.62 -4.68 7.44
N VAL A 25 -12.92 -4.04 6.51
CA VAL A 25 -12.97 -4.42 5.10
C VAL A 25 -12.30 -5.80 4.95
N PRO A 26 -13.00 -6.80 4.39
CA PRO A 26 -12.42 -8.11 4.16
C PRO A 26 -11.16 -8.00 3.30
N ARG A 27 -10.10 -8.74 3.66
CA ARG A 27 -8.82 -8.71 2.95
C ARG A 27 -8.96 -9.04 1.46
N GLU A 28 -9.89 -9.92 1.11
CA GLU A 28 -10.19 -10.29 -0.29
C GLU A 28 -10.78 -9.13 -1.12
N LEU A 29 -11.33 -8.11 -0.45
CA LEU A 29 -11.94 -6.93 -1.07
C LEU A 29 -11.03 -5.70 -0.96
N LEU A 30 -9.85 -5.82 -0.35
CA LEU A 30 -8.93 -4.73 -0.05
C LEU A 30 -7.66 -4.84 -0.90
N SER A 31 -7.56 -4.00 -1.94
CA SER A 31 -6.37 -3.83 -2.77
C SER A 31 -5.64 -2.55 -2.37
N VAL A 32 -4.56 -2.69 -1.58
CA VAL A 32 -3.75 -1.57 -1.10
C VAL A 32 -2.30 -1.80 -1.49
N SER A 33 -1.74 -0.94 -2.34
CA SER A 33 -0.33 -1.05 -2.77
C SER A 33 0.31 0.33 -2.95
N GLY A 34 1.60 0.43 -2.62
CA GLY A 34 2.40 1.62 -2.91
C GLY A 34 2.76 1.68 -4.39
N TYR A 35 2.55 2.83 -5.01
CA TYR A 35 2.87 3.10 -6.41
C TYR A 35 4.12 3.98 -6.57
N TRP A 36 4.43 4.81 -5.58
CA TRP A 36 5.63 5.62 -5.54
C TRP A 36 6.01 5.95 -4.08
N ARG A 37 7.21 6.49 -3.86
CA ARG A 37 7.65 6.94 -2.54
C ARG A 37 8.39 8.27 -2.64
N ARG A 38 8.04 9.22 -1.78
CA ARG A 38 8.73 10.52 -1.74
C ARG A 38 10.20 10.34 -1.34
N GLY A 39 11.11 10.94 -2.11
CA GLY A 39 12.56 10.83 -1.89
C GLY A 39 13.21 9.59 -2.51
N LYS A 40 12.45 8.84 -3.33
CA LYS A 40 12.96 7.78 -4.20
C LYS A 40 12.59 8.10 -5.64
N ASP A 41 13.53 7.88 -6.56
CA ASP A 41 13.21 7.76 -7.98
C ASP A 41 12.50 6.41 -8.24
N GLU A 42 12.05 6.22 -9.49
CA GLU A 42 11.30 5.02 -9.89
C GLU A 42 12.11 3.73 -9.69
N ASP A 43 13.39 3.71 -10.06
CA ASP A 43 14.24 2.52 -9.97
C ASP A 43 14.50 2.15 -8.50
N GLY A 44 14.85 3.14 -7.68
CA GLY A 44 15.02 2.99 -6.25
C GLY A 44 13.74 2.55 -5.53
N PHE A 45 12.57 2.98 -6.01
CA PHE A 45 11.29 2.52 -5.48
C PHE A 45 10.97 1.07 -5.89
N GLN A 46 11.23 0.69 -7.14
CA GLN A 46 11.00 -0.68 -7.60
C GLN A 46 11.92 -1.69 -6.89
N VAL A 47 13.19 -1.36 -6.68
CA VAL A 47 14.12 -2.18 -5.90
C VAL A 47 13.64 -2.36 -4.46
N GLU A 48 13.17 -1.28 -3.83
CA GLU A 48 12.62 -1.35 -2.48
C GLU A 48 11.37 -2.23 -2.43
N LYS A 49 10.44 -2.05 -3.37
CA LYS A 49 9.21 -2.84 -3.46
C LYS A 49 9.51 -4.33 -3.66
N ARG A 50 10.46 -4.68 -4.52
CA ARG A 50 10.87 -6.08 -4.78
C ARG A 50 11.46 -6.77 -3.55
N ASN A 51 12.11 -6.00 -2.68
CA ASN A 51 12.72 -6.51 -1.46
C ASN A 51 11.82 -6.34 -0.22
N ASP A 52 10.63 -5.77 -0.36
CA ASP A 52 9.70 -5.57 0.75
C ASP A 52 9.01 -6.90 1.08
N PRO A 53 9.21 -7.49 2.26
CA PRO A 53 8.62 -8.77 2.63
C PRO A 53 7.10 -8.69 2.90
N ARG A 54 6.50 -7.51 2.76
CA ARG A 54 5.07 -7.25 3.02
C ARG A 54 4.25 -7.10 1.73
N ASP A 55 4.89 -6.96 0.58
CA ASP A 55 4.27 -7.02 -0.75
C ASP A 55 4.20 -8.49 -1.19
#